data_AF-A0A6H1KBA7-F1
#
_entry.id   AF-A0A6H1KBA7-F1
#
_cell.length_a   1.000
_cell.length_b   1.000
_cell.length_c   1.000
_cell.angle_alpha   90.00
_cell.angle_beta   90.00
_cell.angle_gamma   90.00
#
_symmetry.space_group_name_H-M   'P 1'
#
loop_
_entity.id
_entity.type
_entity.pdbx_description
1 polymer ?
#
loop_
_entity_poly.entity_id
_entity_poly.type
_entity_poly.pdbx_seq_one_letter_code
_entity_poly.pdbx_strand_id
1 'polypeptide(L)'
;MQTSPSAPATRPPTGVLRTRTALGLVIALLVACVAALTPTSAHAADQLLSQGRPATASSTENGSFPATAAVDGNPDTRWSSAFADPQWVQVDLGSVQQITRVTLNWEAAYAKAYQIQTSTDANNWTTVYSTTTATGGTQNLGVTGSGRYVRVSGTVRATPYGYSLWEFQVYGPGSTTPPDSFWGSTSDIPPASNAVEVKILNRTNGKYPDSQVYWSFNGQVHSIAEQPYLDMPANSAGRMYFYLGSPNGPYYDFIEFTVGNNVFNGNTTRVDAFGLKLAMRLHAKDGYDVEVGENRQTFAEDRATTIQRFTDAVPDQFKVLARTQAPYRIIAPGSDPSFRTGGVNANYFTSYAQSVGVNAATSDIFGCAASLAANPDMCAALNRHVATLPASQQSDPAQYYKAAPANYYAKFWHDNAINHLAYGFPYDDVAGQSSFVSHGNPQWLLVAVGW
;
A
#
# COMPACT_ATOMS: atom_id res chain seq x y z
N MET A 1 -67.09 -81.94 28.66
CA MET A 1 -68.32 -81.40 28.06
C MET A 1 -67.96 -80.09 27.37
N GLN A 2 -67.82 -80.13 26.04
CA GLN A 2 -68.71 -79.45 25.07
C GLN A 2 -68.67 -77.91 25.24
N THR A 3 -68.15 -77.15 24.28
CA THR A 3 -68.86 -76.85 23.04
C THR A 3 -67.98 -76.30 21.90
N SER A 4 -68.48 -76.57 20.69
CA SER A 4 -68.11 -76.34 19.29
C SER A 4 -67.87 -74.88 18.79
N PRO A 5 -67.44 -74.69 17.50
CA PRO A 5 -66.64 -73.56 16.98
C PRO A 5 -67.40 -72.59 16.05
N SER A 6 -66.73 -71.55 15.49
CA SER A 6 -67.03 -70.93 14.16
C SER A 6 -65.89 -70.00 13.66
N ALA A 7 -65.53 -70.13 12.39
CA ALA A 7 -64.38 -69.52 11.69
C ALA A 7 -64.71 -68.20 10.95
N PRO A 8 -63.73 -67.57 10.27
CA PRO A 8 -63.86 -67.53 8.80
C PRO A 8 -62.57 -67.70 7.97
N ALA A 9 -62.71 -68.58 6.96
CA ALA A 9 -62.31 -68.55 5.53
C ALA A 9 -60.99 -67.87 5.03
N THR A 10 -60.01 -68.73 4.77
CA THR A 10 -59.17 -68.98 3.57
C THR A 10 -59.14 -68.04 2.32
N ARG A 11 -57.88 -67.75 1.90
CA ARG A 11 -57.30 -67.38 0.57
C ARG A 11 -57.60 -68.44 -0.54
N PRO A 12 -57.18 -68.36 -1.85
CA PRO A 12 -56.49 -67.33 -2.70
C PRO A 12 -57.17 -67.23 -4.13
N PRO A 13 -56.57 -66.98 -5.34
CA PRO A 13 -55.25 -66.47 -5.77
C PRO A 13 -55.22 -65.45 -6.97
N THR A 14 -54.01 -64.92 -7.24
CA THR A 14 -53.37 -64.59 -8.56
C THR A 14 -53.98 -63.61 -9.57
N GLY A 15 -53.20 -62.58 -9.88
CA GLY A 15 -53.24 -61.83 -11.15
C GLY A 15 -51.96 -61.04 -11.37
N VAL A 16 -51.09 -61.51 -12.27
CA VAL A 16 -49.83 -60.91 -12.70
C VAL A 16 -50.10 -59.85 -13.78
N LEU A 17 -49.42 -58.69 -13.73
CA LEU A 17 -48.90 -57.93 -14.89
C LEU A 17 -48.03 -56.76 -14.33
N ARG A 18 -46.70 -56.73 -14.49
CA ARG A 18 -45.98 -55.97 -15.56
C ARG A 18 -46.72 -54.66 -15.90
N THR A 19 -46.18 -53.44 -15.80
CA THR A 19 -44.85 -52.97 -16.25
C THR A 19 -44.76 -51.46 -15.96
N ARG A 20 -43.51 -50.95 -15.81
CA ARG A 20 -43.05 -49.59 -16.18
C ARG A 20 -43.58 -48.38 -15.39
N THR A 21 -42.73 -47.82 -14.54
CA THR A 21 -42.13 -46.47 -14.69
C THR A 21 -41.26 -46.12 -13.48
N ALA A 22 -39.99 -46.54 -13.52
CA ALA A 22 -38.94 -46.00 -12.65
C ALA A 22 -37.99 -45.19 -13.54
N LEU A 23 -38.36 -43.95 -13.88
CA LEU A 23 -37.43 -42.93 -14.41
C LEU A 23 -38.14 -41.57 -14.45
N GLY A 24 -38.19 -40.86 -13.32
CA GLY A 24 -38.86 -39.56 -13.28
C GLY A 24 -38.70 -38.75 -12.00
N LEU A 25 -37.73 -39.09 -11.14
CA LEU A 25 -37.56 -38.38 -9.87
C LEU A 25 -36.10 -38.23 -9.42
N VAL A 26 -35.14 -38.25 -10.36
CA VAL A 26 -33.73 -37.92 -10.09
C VAL A 26 -33.20 -36.78 -10.98
N ILE A 27 -33.97 -36.30 -11.97
CA ILE A 27 -33.58 -35.18 -12.85
C ILE A 27 -34.22 -33.83 -12.43
N ALA A 28 -35.18 -33.83 -11.50
CA ALA A 28 -35.82 -32.58 -11.02
C ALA A 28 -35.04 -31.86 -9.91
N LEU A 29 -34.06 -32.50 -9.24
CA LEU A 29 -33.21 -31.84 -8.25
C LEU A 29 -31.85 -31.35 -8.80
N LEU A 30 -31.47 -31.74 -10.02
CA LEU A 30 -30.21 -31.33 -10.66
C LEU A 30 -30.37 -30.11 -11.61
N VAL A 31 -31.60 -29.72 -11.96
CA VAL A 31 -31.86 -28.52 -12.79
C VAL A 31 -32.24 -27.29 -11.94
N ALA A 32 -32.61 -27.48 -10.67
CA ALA A 32 -32.86 -26.37 -9.73
C ALA A 32 -31.57 -25.79 -9.09
N CYS A 33 -30.42 -26.46 -9.24
CA CYS A 33 -29.11 -25.97 -8.73
C CYS A 33 -28.22 -25.32 -9.80
N VAL A 34 -28.69 -25.16 -11.05
CA VAL A 34 -27.88 -24.59 -12.15
C VAL A 34 -28.49 -23.30 -12.73
N ALA A 35 -29.57 -22.77 -12.15
CA ALA A 35 -30.27 -21.57 -12.65
C ALA A 35 -30.10 -20.31 -11.77
N ALA A 36 -29.03 -20.21 -10.96
CA ALA A 36 -28.76 -19.02 -10.14
C ALA A 36 -27.25 -18.70 -9.97
N LEU A 37 -26.43 -18.97 -10.99
CA LEU A 37 -25.06 -18.48 -11.05
C LEU A 37 -24.90 -17.55 -12.25
N THR A 38 -25.66 -16.46 -12.29
CA THR A 38 -25.10 -15.25 -12.88
C THR A 38 -23.96 -14.84 -11.96
N PRO A 39 -22.69 -14.73 -12.42
CA PRO A 39 -21.68 -14.08 -11.61
C PRO A 39 -22.12 -12.64 -11.42
N THR A 40 -22.73 -12.33 -10.28
CA THR A 40 -22.72 -10.97 -9.79
C THR A 40 -21.25 -10.69 -9.56
N SER A 41 -20.67 -9.82 -10.39
CA SER A 41 -19.37 -9.23 -10.12
C SER A 41 -19.38 -8.82 -8.65
N ALA A 42 -18.56 -9.47 -7.83
CA ALA A 42 -18.36 -9.03 -6.47
C ALA A 42 -17.66 -7.67 -6.59
N HIS A 43 -18.42 -6.57 -6.55
CA HIS A 43 -17.82 -5.27 -6.32
C HIS A 43 -17.14 -5.37 -4.95
N ALA A 44 -15.83 -5.23 -4.92
CA ALA A 44 -15.09 -5.01 -3.68
C ALA A 44 -15.77 -3.85 -2.93
N ALA A 45 -15.95 -4.00 -1.62
CA ALA A 45 -16.50 -2.92 -0.81
C ALA A 45 -15.63 -1.66 -0.93
N ASP A 46 -16.25 -0.49 -1.07
CA ASP A 46 -15.50 0.78 -1.19
C ASP A 46 -14.51 0.94 -0.02
N GLN A 47 -13.25 1.22 -0.35
CA GLN A 47 -12.17 1.50 0.58
C GLN A 47 -12.32 2.92 1.17
N LEU A 48 -12.00 3.08 2.46
CA LEU A 48 -11.82 4.39 3.08
C LEU A 48 -10.48 5.00 2.66
N LEU A 49 -10.53 6.11 1.91
CA LEU A 49 -9.38 6.74 1.27
C LEU A 49 -8.77 7.88 2.09
N SER A 50 -9.57 8.54 2.95
CA SER A 50 -9.17 9.77 3.65
C SER A 50 -8.51 9.56 5.01
N GLN A 51 -8.63 8.38 5.63
CA GLN A 51 -8.17 8.19 7.01
C GLN A 51 -6.64 8.35 7.13
N GLY A 52 -6.20 9.14 8.10
CA GLY A 52 -4.79 9.45 8.37
C GLY A 52 -4.11 10.32 7.31
N ARG A 53 -4.85 10.79 6.28
CA ARG A 53 -4.29 11.59 5.19
C ARG A 53 -4.07 13.05 5.62
N PRO A 54 -3.12 13.77 4.97
CA PRO A 54 -2.94 15.20 5.22
C PRO A 54 -4.23 15.98 4.98
N ALA A 55 -4.58 16.86 5.93
CA ALA A 55 -5.76 17.71 5.86
C ALA A 55 -5.41 19.18 6.15
N THR A 56 -6.08 20.08 5.44
CA THR A 56 -5.96 21.54 5.64
C THR A 56 -7.36 22.17 5.66
N ALA A 57 -7.46 23.38 6.20
CA ALA A 57 -8.74 24.10 6.29
C ALA A 57 -8.52 25.59 6.02
N SER A 58 -9.60 26.30 5.68
CA SER A 58 -9.58 27.77 5.55
C SER A 58 -9.27 28.47 6.86
N SER A 59 -9.65 27.87 7.99
CA SER A 59 -9.33 28.34 9.33
C SER A 59 -9.52 27.23 10.36
N THR A 60 -9.08 27.51 11.58
CA THR A 60 -9.44 26.75 12.77
C THR A 60 -10.00 27.68 13.84
N GLU A 61 -10.87 27.19 14.72
CA GLU A 61 -11.34 27.90 15.91
C GLU A 61 -10.14 28.26 16.81
N ASN A 62 -9.24 27.29 17.01
CA ASN A 62 -7.94 27.43 17.67
C ASN A 62 -7.07 26.18 17.39
N GLY A 63 -5.88 26.09 18.01
CA GLY A 63 -4.94 25.00 17.82
C GLY A 63 -5.39 23.62 18.32
N SER A 64 -6.42 23.54 19.16
CA SER A 64 -6.96 22.27 19.67
C SER A 64 -7.93 21.58 18.71
N PHE A 65 -8.38 22.26 17.65
CA PHE A 65 -9.34 21.74 16.67
C PHE A 65 -8.79 21.77 15.23
N PRO A 66 -7.66 21.09 14.96
CA PRO A 66 -6.99 21.14 13.67
C PRO A 66 -7.77 20.41 12.58
N ALA A 67 -7.48 20.71 11.31
CA ALA A 67 -8.08 20.01 10.16
C ALA A 67 -7.84 18.48 10.19
N THR A 68 -6.67 18.06 10.70
CA THR A 68 -6.30 16.64 10.83
C THR A 68 -7.23 15.85 11.73
N ALA A 69 -7.89 16.51 12.67
CA ALA A 69 -8.84 15.87 13.60
C ALA A 69 -10.16 15.47 12.95
N ALA A 70 -10.42 15.87 11.70
CA ALA A 70 -11.58 15.39 10.94
C ALA A 70 -11.27 14.14 10.11
N VAL A 71 -10.04 13.62 10.11
CA VAL A 71 -9.65 12.47 9.28
C VAL A 71 -8.78 11.47 10.04
N ASP A 72 -8.70 11.56 11.36
CA ASP A 72 -7.83 10.71 12.19
C ASP A 72 -8.50 9.38 12.59
N GLY A 73 -9.81 9.23 12.34
CA GLY A 73 -10.57 8.03 12.68
C GLY A 73 -10.97 7.98 14.15
N ASN A 74 -10.82 9.09 14.88
CA ASN A 74 -11.19 9.19 16.28
C ASN A 74 -12.46 10.05 16.43
N PRO A 75 -13.62 9.45 16.79
CA PRO A 75 -14.89 10.15 16.85
C PRO A 75 -14.98 11.17 18.00
N ASP A 76 -13.99 11.23 18.89
CA ASP A 76 -13.93 12.16 20.03
C ASP A 76 -13.10 13.43 19.73
N THR A 77 -12.44 13.51 18.58
CA THR A 77 -11.68 14.67 18.11
C THR A 77 -12.38 15.34 16.93
N ARG A 78 -12.22 16.67 16.79
CA ARG A 78 -12.93 17.43 15.75
C ARG A 78 -12.06 18.52 15.13
N TRP A 79 -12.27 18.76 13.85
CA TRP A 79 -11.96 20.06 13.25
C TRP A 79 -13.07 21.05 13.59
N SER A 80 -12.69 22.31 13.83
CA SER A 80 -13.65 23.41 13.94
C SER A 80 -13.12 24.66 13.26
N SER A 81 -13.95 25.38 12.51
CA SER A 81 -13.57 26.61 11.81
C SER A 81 -13.73 27.86 12.68
N ALA A 82 -13.19 28.99 12.19
CA ALA A 82 -13.63 30.31 12.63
C ALA A 82 -15.13 30.51 12.39
N PHE A 83 -15.75 31.42 13.15
CA PHE A 83 -17.20 31.58 13.22
C PHE A 83 -17.70 32.53 12.12
N ALA A 84 -17.42 32.17 10.87
CA ALA A 84 -17.70 32.97 9.68
C ALA A 84 -18.11 32.08 8.51
N ASP A 85 -18.75 32.70 7.52
CA ASP A 85 -19.14 32.06 6.25
C ASP A 85 -18.41 32.74 5.08
N PRO A 86 -17.91 32.01 4.08
CA PRO A 86 -17.79 30.54 4.00
C PRO A 86 -16.54 30.00 4.71
N GLN A 87 -16.49 28.69 4.97
CA GLN A 87 -15.28 27.98 5.43
C GLN A 87 -15.21 26.60 4.77
N TRP A 88 -14.01 26.02 4.71
CA TRP A 88 -13.80 24.70 4.16
C TRP A 88 -12.75 23.89 4.94
N VAL A 89 -12.88 22.57 4.85
CA VAL A 89 -11.85 21.59 5.21
C VAL A 89 -11.62 20.65 4.03
N GLN A 90 -10.37 20.32 3.74
CA GLN A 90 -10.00 19.43 2.65
C GLN A 90 -9.03 18.34 3.12
N VAL A 91 -9.06 17.22 2.42
CA VAL A 91 -8.11 16.10 2.56
C VAL A 91 -7.36 15.88 1.25
N ASP A 92 -6.05 15.61 1.34
CA ASP A 92 -5.21 15.16 0.23
C ASP A 92 -5.12 13.63 0.24
N LEU A 93 -5.79 12.97 -0.72
CA LEU A 93 -5.79 11.51 -0.85
C LEU A 93 -4.43 10.94 -1.32
N GLY A 94 -3.47 11.80 -1.68
CA GLY A 94 -2.13 11.46 -2.15
C GLY A 94 -2.02 11.29 -3.66
N SER A 95 -3.10 10.89 -4.34
CA SER A 95 -3.21 10.79 -5.80
C SER A 95 -4.67 10.90 -6.24
N VAL A 96 -4.94 11.03 -7.55
CA VAL A 96 -6.32 11.15 -8.05
C VAL A 96 -7.07 9.84 -7.86
N GLN A 97 -8.05 9.82 -6.96
CA GLN A 97 -8.88 8.64 -6.70
C GLN A 97 -10.25 8.79 -7.35
N GLN A 98 -10.87 7.67 -7.74
CA GLN A 98 -12.31 7.60 -7.96
C GLN A 98 -13.02 7.71 -6.61
N ILE A 99 -14.09 8.50 -6.55
CA ILE A 99 -14.84 8.76 -5.31
C ILE A 99 -16.30 8.39 -5.55
N THR A 100 -16.79 7.48 -4.71
CA THR A 100 -18.14 6.91 -4.81
C THR A 100 -19.02 7.37 -3.65
N ARG A 101 -18.42 7.70 -2.50
CA ARG A 101 -19.15 8.10 -1.31
C ARG A 101 -18.34 9.03 -0.42
N VAL A 102 -19.04 9.98 0.20
CA VAL A 102 -18.51 10.80 1.29
C VAL A 102 -19.42 10.64 2.50
N THR A 103 -18.84 10.33 3.65
CA THR A 103 -19.54 10.31 4.94
C THR A 103 -19.03 11.47 5.79
N LEU A 104 -19.96 12.32 6.26
CA LEU A 104 -19.67 13.43 7.16
C LEU A 104 -20.29 13.12 8.51
N ASN A 105 -19.50 13.16 9.58
CA ASN A 105 -20.02 13.13 10.94
C ASN A 105 -19.91 14.54 11.54
N TRP A 106 -21.01 15.29 11.47
CA TRP A 106 -21.05 16.66 12.00
C TRP A 106 -21.18 16.68 13.52
N GLU A 107 -20.55 17.67 14.14
CA GLU A 107 -20.89 18.10 15.50
C GLU A 107 -22.23 18.90 15.48
N ALA A 108 -22.75 19.32 16.64
CA ALA A 108 -23.94 20.18 16.70
C ALA A 108 -23.81 21.47 15.89
N ALA A 109 -22.59 22.01 15.74
CA ALA A 109 -22.26 23.15 14.89
C ALA A 109 -21.97 22.72 13.43
N TYR A 110 -23.01 22.35 12.70
CA TYR A 110 -22.91 21.84 11.32
C TYR A 110 -23.13 22.89 10.23
N ALA A 111 -22.78 22.54 8.98
CA ALA A 111 -23.12 23.34 7.80
C ALA A 111 -24.55 23.06 7.33
N LYS A 112 -25.43 24.06 7.34
CA LYS A 112 -26.78 23.94 6.78
C LYS A 112 -26.75 23.93 5.25
N ALA A 113 -25.88 24.76 4.66
CA ALA A 113 -25.57 24.75 3.24
C ALA A 113 -24.09 24.44 3.02
N TYR A 114 -23.80 23.48 2.14
CA TYR A 114 -22.43 23.12 1.78
C TYR A 114 -22.34 22.44 0.41
N GLN A 115 -21.11 22.34 -0.09
CA GLN A 115 -20.74 21.59 -1.28
C GLN A 115 -19.66 20.56 -0.95
N ILE A 116 -19.70 19.41 -1.60
CA ILE A 116 -18.54 18.52 -1.72
C ILE A 116 -17.89 18.81 -3.07
N GLN A 117 -16.59 19.07 -3.05
CA GLN A 117 -15.85 19.39 -4.26
C GLN A 117 -14.61 18.52 -4.37
N THR A 118 -14.24 18.17 -5.60
CA THR A 118 -13.03 17.43 -5.92
C THR A 118 -12.08 18.31 -6.73
N SER A 119 -10.78 18.04 -6.61
CA SER A 119 -9.74 18.75 -7.36
C SER A 119 -8.53 17.85 -7.60
N THR A 120 -7.82 18.06 -8.70
CA THR A 120 -6.53 17.43 -8.99
C THR A 120 -5.35 18.24 -8.45
N ASP A 121 -5.52 19.54 -8.21
CA ASP A 121 -4.45 20.51 -7.96
C ASP A 121 -4.67 21.42 -6.73
N ALA A 122 -5.79 21.25 -6.02
CA ALA A 122 -6.27 22.08 -4.90
C ALA A 122 -6.59 23.55 -5.24
N ASN A 123 -6.55 23.92 -6.52
CA ASN A 123 -6.82 25.29 -7.01
C ASN A 123 -8.14 25.34 -7.81
N ASN A 124 -8.34 24.38 -8.70
CA ASN A 124 -9.52 24.26 -9.55
C ASN A 124 -10.44 23.18 -8.98
N TRP A 125 -11.69 23.55 -8.68
CA TRP A 125 -12.62 22.69 -7.93
C TRP A 125 -13.88 22.40 -8.74
N THR A 126 -14.26 21.12 -8.79
CA THR A 126 -15.51 20.65 -9.39
C THR A 126 -16.46 20.23 -8.28
N THR A 127 -17.67 20.78 -8.27
CA THR A 127 -18.70 20.38 -7.31
C THR A 127 -19.33 19.06 -7.71
N VAL A 128 -19.24 18.06 -6.82
CA VAL A 128 -19.81 16.71 -7.00
C VAL A 128 -21.06 16.48 -6.15
N TYR A 129 -21.32 17.35 -5.18
CA TYR A 129 -22.55 17.36 -4.37
C TYR A 129 -22.81 18.76 -3.82
N SER A 130 -24.08 19.14 -3.63
CA SER A 130 -24.47 20.36 -2.93
C SER A 130 -25.79 20.21 -2.19
N THR A 131 -25.95 20.96 -1.09
CA THR A 131 -27.20 21.05 -0.33
C THR A 131 -27.33 22.42 0.33
N THR A 132 -28.56 22.83 0.64
CA THR A 132 -28.88 24.06 1.40
C THR A 132 -29.75 23.80 2.64
N THR A 133 -30.09 22.53 2.88
CA THR A 133 -31.05 22.10 3.91
C THR A 133 -30.55 20.89 4.70
N ALA A 134 -29.23 20.79 4.91
CA ALA A 134 -28.67 19.71 5.72
C ALA A 134 -29.20 19.77 7.16
N THR A 135 -29.26 18.61 7.81
CA THR A 135 -29.82 18.46 9.16
C THR A 135 -28.77 18.21 10.25
N GLY A 136 -27.48 18.13 9.89
CA GLY A 136 -26.39 17.78 10.80
C GLY A 136 -26.26 16.27 11.05
N GLY A 137 -25.55 15.87 12.10
CA GLY A 137 -25.27 14.47 12.43
C GLY A 137 -24.49 13.72 11.34
N THR A 138 -24.64 12.39 11.27
CA THR A 138 -23.99 11.57 10.24
C THR A 138 -24.74 11.63 8.91
N GLN A 139 -24.07 12.09 7.85
CA GLN A 139 -24.58 12.19 6.49
C GLN A 139 -23.79 11.26 5.58
N ASN A 140 -24.48 10.32 4.91
CA ASN A 140 -23.89 9.43 3.91
C ASN A 140 -24.29 9.90 2.51
N LEU A 141 -23.33 10.42 1.76
CA LEU A 141 -23.54 11.07 0.47
C LEU A 141 -22.96 10.19 -0.63
N GLY A 142 -23.82 9.64 -1.49
CA GLY A 142 -23.37 9.06 -2.75
C GLY A 142 -22.88 10.19 -3.68
N VAL A 143 -21.66 10.07 -4.18
CA VAL A 143 -21.06 11.05 -5.08
C VAL A 143 -20.43 10.32 -6.27
N THR A 144 -20.20 11.04 -7.36
CA THR A 144 -19.47 10.51 -8.50
C THR A 144 -18.51 11.56 -8.99
N GLY A 145 -17.23 11.22 -9.00
CA GLY A 145 -16.17 12.08 -9.48
C GLY A 145 -14.80 11.52 -9.14
N SER A 146 -13.76 12.20 -9.62
CA SER A 146 -12.39 11.88 -9.29
C SER A 146 -11.65 13.12 -8.81
N GLY A 147 -10.65 12.92 -7.95
CA GLY A 147 -9.80 14.00 -7.45
C GLY A 147 -8.72 13.48 -6.53
N ARG A 148 -7.61 14.23 -6.45
CA ARG A 148 -6.60 14.04 -5.40
C ARG A 148 -7.03 14.70 -4.11
N TYR A 149 -7.65 15.87 -4.22
CA TYR A 149 -8.18 16.61 -3.10
C TYR A 149 -9.69 16.51 -3.08
N VAL A 150 -10.24 16.37 -1.89
CA VAL A 150 -11.69 16.45 -1.66
C VAL A 150 -11.91 17.43 -0.53
N ARG A 151 -12.87 18.35 -0.68
CA ARG A 151 -13.21 19.31 0.36
C ARG A 151 -14.71 19.39 0.62
N VAL A 152 -15.04 19.68 1.87
CA VAL A 152 -16.35 20.16 2.28
C VAL A 152 -16.26 21.68 2.34
N SER A 153 -17.06 22.38 1.54
CA SER A 153 -17.13 23.85 1.50
C SER A 153 -18.48 24.30 2.07
N GLY A 154 -18.47 24.73 3.34
CA GLY A 154 -19.63 25.27 4.04
C GLY A 154 -19.90 26.71 3.63
N THR A 155 -21.14 27.01 3.26
CA THR A 155 -21.58 28.33 2.81
C THR A 155 -22.59 29.01 3.72
N VAL A 156 -23.34 28.23 4.53
CA VAL A 156 -24.24 28.76 5.56
C VAL A 156 -24.18 27.87 6.81
N ARG A 157 -23.84 28.46 7.97
CA ARG A 157 -23.86 27.78 9.28
C ARG A 157 -25.28 27.51 9.76
N ALA A 158 -25.47 26.40 10.46
CA ALA A 158 -26.74 26.08 11.12
C ALA A 158 -26.90 26.75 12.49
N THR A 159 -25.79 27.19 13.08
CA THR A 159 -25.73 27.81 14.41
C THR A 159 -24.87 29.08 14.38
N PRO A 160 -24.83 29.89 15.46
CA PRO A 160 -23.91 31.02 15.56
C PRO A 160 -22.41 30.64 15.62
N TYR A 161 -22.09 29.36 15.90
CA TYR A 161 -20.72 28.85 15.96
C TYR A 161 -20.14 28.54 14.57
N GLY A 162 -18.86 28.20 14.48
CA GLY A 162 -18.20 27.75 13.25
C GLY A 162 -18.76 26.42 12.71
N TYR A 163 -18.19 25.91 11.63
CA TYR A 163 -18.45 24.55 11.16
C TYR A 163 -17.58 23.57 11.94
N SER A 164 -18.11 22.40 12.28
CA SER A 164 -17.39 21.41 13.08
C SER A 164 -17.69 19.98 12.64
N LEU A 165 -16.65 19.20 12.40
CA LEU A 165 -16.71 17.80 11.96
C LEU A 165 -15.91 16.92 12.90
N TRP A 166 -16.56 15.87 13.42
CA TRP A 166 -15.88 14.75 14.06
C TRP A 166 -15.12 13.93 13.00
N GLU A 167 -15.76 13.63 11.86
CA GLU A 167 -15.15 12.83 10.80
C GLU A 167 -15.57 13.28 9.39
N PHE A 168 -14.62 13.25 8.46
CA PHE A 168 -14.72 13.50 7.04
C PHE A 168 -14.12 12.32 6.27
N GLN A 169 -14.99 11.39 5.92
CA GLN A 169 -14.62 10.11 5.33
C GLN A 169 -14.91 10.09 3.84
N VAL A 170 -13.88 9.86 3.02
CA VAL A 170 -13.99 9.75 1.56
C VAL A 170 -13.76 8.30 1.17
N TYR A 171 -14.66 7.75 0.37
CA TYR A 171 -14.62 6.36 -0.07
C TYR A 171 -14.57 6.25 -1.59
N GLY A 172 -13.94 5.18 -2.05
CA GLY A 172 -13.87 4.80 -3.45
C GLY A 172 -13.34 3.38 -3.63
N PRO A 173 -13.23 2.88 -4.87
CA PRO A 173 -12.79 1.52 -5.13
C PRO A 173 -11.30 1.25 -4.81
N GLY A 174 -10.52 2.26 -4.42
CA GLY A 174 -9.05 2.21 -4.43
C GLY A 174 -8.48 2.66 -5.79
N SER A 175 -7.16 2.82 -5.90
CA SER A 175 -6.53 3.47 -7.06
C SER A 175 -6.72 2.71 -8.37
N THR A 176 -7.25 3.42 -9.38
CA THR A 176 -7.18 3.09 -10.83
C THR A 176 -6.53 4.25 -11.62
N THR A 177 -5.66 5.03 -10.99
CA THR A 177 -5.28 6.39 -11.41
C THR A 177 -4.36 6.45 -12.64
N PRO A 178 -4.73 7.10 -13.76
CA PRO A 178 -3.81 7.49 -14.85
C PRO A 178 -2.67 8.40 -14.36
N PRO A 179 -1.52 8.48 -15.07
CA PRO A 179 -0.24 8.87 -14.48
C PRO A 179 -0.18 10.34 -14.01
N ASP A 180 0.23 10.51 -12.74
CA ASP A 180 1.10 11.61 -12.31
C ASP A 180 2.17 11.85 -13.40
N SER A 181 2.47 13.11 -13.72
CA SER A 181 3.58 13.46 -14.65
C SER A 181 4.88 12.73 -14.31
N PHE A 182 5.09 12.38 -13.04
CA PHE A 182 6.15 11.51 -12.58
C PHE A 182 6.20 10.15 -13.30
N TRP A 183 5.09 9.52 -13.67
CA TRP A 183 5.10 8.23 -14.36
C TRP A 183 5.14 8.38 -15.89
N GLY A 184 4.98 9.61 -16.40
CA GLY A 184 4.97 9.89 -17.85
C GLY A 184 3.76 9.26 -18.54
N SER A 185 3.73 9.30 -19.88
CA SER A 185 2.67 8.61 -20.62
C SER A 185 2.82 7.10 -20.53
N THR A 186 1.69 6.41 -20.42
CA THR A 186 1.55 4.96 -20.53
C THR A 186 0.97 4.53 -21.89
N SER A 187 0.52 5.48 -22.72
CA SER A 187 -0.12 5.20 -24.01
C SER A 187 0.85 4.68 -25.08
N ASP A 188 2.14 4.89 -24.87
CA ASP A 188 3.25 4.52 -25.76
C ASP A 188 3.92 3.20 -25.35
N ILE A 189 3.48 2.57 -24.26
CA ILE A 189 4.02 1.29 -23.81
C ILE A 189 3.60 0.20 -24.80
N PRO A 190 4.54 -0.53 -25.43
CA PRO A 190 4.21 -1.64 -26.29
C PRO A 190 3.42 -2.72 -25.54
N PRO A 191 2.52 -3.45 -26.22
CA PRO A 191 1.89 -4.61 -25.60
C PRO A 191 2.94 -5.69 -25.32
N ALA A 192 2.99 -6.17 -24.08
CA ALA A 192 3.83 -7.30 -23.69
C ALA A 192 3.53 -8.52 -24.56
N SER A 193 4.56 -9.14 -25.12
CA SER A 193 4.42 -10.40 -25.86
C SER A 193 4.66 -11.61 -24.96
N ASN A 194 5.37 -11.42 -23.85
CA ASN A 194 5.57 -12.42 -22.81
C ASN A 194 4.64 -12.15 -21.61
N ALA A 195 5.21 -11.83 -20.44
CA ALA A 195 4.44 -11.66 -19.21
C ALA A 195 4.11 -10.20 -18.92
N VAL A 196 5.10 -9.31 -18.97
CA VAL A 196 4.94 -7.89 -18.64
C VAL A 196 5.93 -7.03 -19.43
N GLU A 197 5.47 -5.90 -19.96
CA GLU A 197 6.35 -4.93 -20.61
C GLU A 197 6.93 -4.00 -19.54
N VAL A 198 8.25 -4.02 -19.35
CA VAL A 198 8.92 -3.11 -18.43
C VAL A 198 9.34 -1.85 -19.18
N LYS A 199 8.92 -0.68 -18.72
CA LYS A 199 9.42 0.63 -19.19
C LYS A 199 10.30 1.25 -18.12
N ILE A 200 11.52 1.60 -18.49
CA ILE A 200 12.46 2.28 -17.62
C ILE A 200 12.30 3.79 -17.82
N LEU A 201 12.17 4.54 -16.72
CA LEU A 201 11.96 5.98 -16.72
C LEU A 201 13.16 6.69 -16.10
N ASN A 202 13.74 7.64 -16.84
CA ASN A 202 14.74 8.54 -16.30
C ASN A 202 14.08 9.60 -15.41
N ARG A 203 14.36 9.55 -14.10
CA ARG A 203 13.94 10.53 -13.10
C ARG A 203 15.13 11.12 -12.36
N THR A 204 16.26 11.24 -13.06
CA THR A 204 17.49 11.81 -12.52
C THR A 204 17.49 13.34 -12.46
N ASN A 205 16.33 13.98 -12.63
CA ASN A 205 16.18 15.44 -12.58
C ASN A 205 17.13 16.20 -13.52
N GLY A 206 17.39 15.61 -14.70
CA GLY A 206 18.31 16.17 -15.69
C GLY A 206 19.79 15.96 -15.38
N LYS A 207 20.14 15.27 -14.28
CA LYS A 207 21.53 14.96 -13.93
C LYS A 207 22.21 14.07 -14.97
N TYR A 208 21.47 13.07 -15.47
CA TYR A 208 21.94 12.14 -16.48
C TYR A 208 20.98 12.14 -17.67
N PRO A 209 21.47 12.27 -18.92
CA PRO A 209 20.65 12.01 -20.09
C PRO A 209 20.33 10.52 -20.19
N ASP A 210 19.30 10.15 -20.97
CA ASP A 210 18.87 8.75 -21.16
C ASP A 210 20.00 7.83 -21.68
N SER A 211 20.98 8.40 -22.40
CA SER A 211 22.17 7.68 -22.87
C SER A 211 23.17 7.31 -21.75
N GLN A 212 22.95 7.80 -20.53
CA GLN A 212 23.78 7.52 -19.35
C GLN A 212 22.98 6.89 -18.19
N VAL A 213 21.73 6.49 -18.43
CA VAL A 213 20.94 5.69 -17.50
C VAL A 213 20.82 4.29 -18.08
N TYR A 214 21.45 3.32 -17.44
CA TYR A 214 21.53 1.95 -17.93
C TYR A 214 20.69 1.01 -17.09
N TRP A 215 20.17 -0.04 -17.73
CA TRP A 215 19.63 -1.22 -17.05
C TRP A 215 20.39 -2.47 -17.50
N SER A 216 20.41 -3.48 -16.64
CA SER A 216 20.94 -4.80 -16.96
C SER A 216 20.08 -5.92 -16.41
N PHE A 217 19.81 -6.91 -17.25
CA PHE A 217 19.10 -8.12 -16.88
C PHE A 217 19.52 -9.27 -17.80
N ASN A 218 19.71 -10.48 -17.26
CA ASN A 218 20.08 -11.68 -18.01
C ASN A 218 21.25 -11.49 -19.01
N GLY A 219 22.29 -10.76 -18.59
CA GLY A 219 23.48 -10.49 -19.40
C GLY A 219 23.29 -9.40 -20.47
N GLN A 220 22.09 -8.87 -20.66
CA GLN A 220 21.85 -7.68 -21.46
C GLN A 220 22.20 -6.42 -20.67
N VAL A 221 22.72 -5.41 -21.36
CA VAL A 221 23.00 -4.08 -20.81
C VAL A 221 22.66 -3.05 -21.88
N HIS A 222 21.74 -2.14 -21.57
CA HIS A 222 21.32 -1.08 -22.48
C HIS A 222 21.11 0.22 -21.72
N SER A 223 21.35 1.35 -22.38
CA SER A 223 20.86 2.65 -21.91
C SER A 223 19.37 2.84 -22.23
N ILE A 224 18.69 3.75 -21.53
CA ILE A 224 17.30 4.12 -21.86
C ILE A 224 17.21 4.68 -23.29
N ALA A 225 18.23 5.41 -23.75
CA ALA A 225 18.24 5.97 -25.11
C ALA A 225 18.31 4.89 -26.20
N GLU A 226 18.98 3.76 -25.92
CA GLU A 226 19.06 2.63 -26.85
C GLU A 226 17.82 1.75 -26.78
N GLN A 227 17.37 1.44 -25.57
CA GLN A 227 16.27 0.52 -25.33
C GLN A 227 15.53 0.87 -24.03
N PRO A 228 14.45 1.66 -24.10
CA PRO A 228 13.70 2.09 -22.91
C PRO A 228 12.71 1.02 -22.42
N TYR A 229 12.54 -0.07 -23.16
CA TYR A 229 11.59 -1.14 -22.88
C TYR A 229 12.24 -2.52 -22.80
N LEU A 230 11.66 -3.40 -21.98
CA LEU A 230 12.03 -4.81 -21.88
C LEU A 230 10.75 -5.65 -21.75
N ASP A 231 10.43 -6.39 -22.81
CA ASP A 231 9.41 -7.45 -22.76
C ASP A 231 9.94 -8.59 -21.89
N MET A 232 9.52 -8.61 -20.61
CA MET A 232 10.11 -9.48 -19.61
C MET A 232 9.80 -10.95 -19.91
N PRO A 233 10.83 -11.83 -20.06
CA PRO A 233 10.61 -13.24 -20.31
C PRO A 233 9.78 -13.89 -19.20
N ALA A 234 8.82 -14.73 -19.58
CA ALA A 234 8.08 -15.55 -18.63
C ALA A 234 9.00 -16.56 -17.93
N ASN A 235 8.66 -16.93 -16.69
CA ASN A 235 9.45 -17.83 -15.82
C ASN A 235 10.88 -17.32 -15.57
N SER A 236 11.02 -16.01 -15.45
CA SER A 236 12.26 -15.37 -15.08
C SER A 236 12.25 -14.99 -13.60
N ALA A 237 13.42 -15.04 -12.96
CA ALA A 237 13.60 -14.58 -11.59
C ALA A 237 15.00 -14.01 -11.43
N GLY A 238 15.14 -13.04 -10.52
CA GLY A 238 16.43 -12.46 -10.18
C GLY A 238 16.37 -10.96 -10.01
N ARG A 239 17.44 -10.30 -10.43
CA ARG A 239 17.66 -8.86 -10.26
C ARG A 239 17.78 -8.18 -11.59
N MET A 240 17.06 -7.08 -11.76
CA MET A 240 17.33 -6.09 -12.80
C MET A 240 18.08 -4.93 -12.15
N TYR A 241 19.31 -4.71 -12.61
CA TYR A 241 20.19 -3.67 -12.10
C TYR A 241 20.03 -2.40 -12.91
N PHE A 242 20.20 -1.25 -12.25
CA PHE A 242 20.22 0.07 -12.86
C PHE A 242 21.53 0.76 -12.52
N TYR A 243 22.11 1.47 -13.49
CA TYR A 243 23.39 2.16 -13.34
C TYR A 243 23.30 3.59 -13.90
N LEU A 244 24.04 4.51 -13.29
CA LEU A 244 24.14 5.89 -13.76
C LEU A 244 25.58 6.26 -14.16
N GLY A 245 25.71 6.99 -15.26
CA GLY A 245 26.97 7.50 -15.80
C GLY A 245 27.75 6.49 -16.65
N SER A 246 27.79 5.22 -16.25
CA SER A 246 28.43 4.15 -17.02
C SER A 246 27.75 2.80 -16.78
N PRO A 247 27.76 1.88 -17.77
CA PRO A 247 27.34 0.50 -17.53
C PRO A 247 28.24 -0.13 -16.47
N ASN A 248 27.65 -0.85 -15.51
CA ASN A 248 28.37 -1.47 -14.38
C ASN A 248 29.17 -0.47 -13.51
N GLY A 249 28.75 0.81 -13.50
CA GLY A 249 29.36 1.85 -12.67
C GLY A 249 29.07 1.68 -11.17
N PRO A 250 29.75 2.46 -10.31
CA PRO A 250 29.59 2.35 -8.85
C PRO A 250 28.27 2.94 -8.33
N TYR A 251 27.59 3.78 -9.12
CA TYR A 251 26.24 4.25 -8.83
C TYR A 251 25.22 3.29 -9.42
N TYR A 252 24.78 2.34 -8.60
CA TYR A 252 23.85 1.32 -9.03
C TYR A 252 22.85 0.94 -7.96
N ASP A 253 21.73 0.38 -8.38
CA ASP A 253 20.78 -0.28 -7.50
C ASP A 253 20.00 -1.33 -8.29
N PHE A 254 19.08 -2.06 -7.65
CA PHE A 254 18.31 -3.09 -8.34
C PHE A 254 16.89 -3.25 -7.79
N ILE A 255 16.03 -3.83 -8.63
CA ILE A 255 14.77 -4.44 -8.20
C ILE A 255 14.92 -5.96 -8.21
N GLU A 256 14.16 -6.63 -7.35
CA GLU A 256 14.06 -8.09 -7.30
C GLU A 256 12.69 -8.52 -7.80
N PHE A 257 12.64 -9.65 -8.51
CA PHE A 257 11.38 -10.18 -9.00
C PHE A 257 11.41 -11.68 -9.29
N THR A 258 10.20 -12.23 -9.35
CA THR A 258 9.85 -13.50 -10.01
C THR A 258 8.66 -13.26 -10.92
N VAL A 259 8.83 -13.52 -12.22
CA VAL A 259 7.80 -13.41 -13.24
C VAL A 259 7.40 -14.80 -13.70
N GLY A 260 6.16 -15.20 -13.45
CA GLY A 260 5.58 -16.44 -14.01
C GLY A 260 4.94 -16.19 -15.37
N ASN A 261 4.23 -17.21 -15.90
CA ASN A 261 3.52 -17.08 -17.18
C ASN A 261 2.45 -15.96 -17.19
N ASN A 262 1.87 -15.62 -16.04
CA ASN A 262 0.78 -14.66 -15.96
C ASN A 262 0.72 -13.95 -14.59
N VAL A 263 1.85 -13.82 -13.92
CA VAL A 263 1.96 -13.19 -12.60
C VAL A 263 3.30 -12.47 -12.52
N PHE A 264 3.27 -11.25 -12.00
CA PHE A 264 4.47 -10.53 -11.59
C PHE A 264 4.54 -10.56 -10.06
N ASN A 265 5.72 -10.79 -9.52
CA ASN A 265 6.05 -10.61 -8.11
C ASN A 265 7.35 -9.81 -8.06
N GLY A 266 7.41 -8.69 -7.34
CA GLY A 266 8.67 -7.96 -7.24
C GLY A 266 8.63 -6.80 -6.27
N ASN A 267 9.81 -6.27 -5.99
CA ASN A 267 10.02 -5.20 -5.02
C ASN A 267 11.25 -4.35 -5.37
N THR A 268 11.26 -3.09 -4.93
CA THR A 268 12.52 -2.39 -4.66
C THR A 268 13.12 -2.93 -3.36
N THR A 269 14.40 -2.72 -3.09
CA THR A 269 15.00 -3.21 -1.82
C THR A 269 16.10 -2.32 -1.29
N ARG A 270 16.12 -2.16 0.04
CA ARG A 270 17.19 -1.50 0.81
C ARG A 270 17.79 -2.46 1.83
N VAL A 271 17.49 -3.76 1.74
CA VAL A 271 18.02 -4.81 2.62
C VAL A 271 19.54 -4.81 2.66
N ASP A 272 20.18 -4.60 1.51
CA ASP A 272 21.65 -4.56 1.41
C ASP A 272 22.18 -3.13 1.54
N ALA A 273 21.62 -2.20 0.76
CA ALA A 273 22.04 -0.80 0.71
C ALA A 273 21.13 0.05 -0.17
N PHE A 274 21.01 1.34 0.13
CA PHE A 274 20.51 2.35 -0.79
C PHE A 274 21.63 2.84 -1.74
N GLY A 275 21.46 2.60 -3.04
CA GLY A 275 22.36 3.04 -4.09
C GLY A 275 21.75 4.16 -4.92
N LEU A 276 20.61 3.91 -5.55
CA LEU A 276 19.87 4.86 -6.41
C LEU A 276 18.43 4.97 -5.91
N LYS A 277 17.75 6.07 -6.19
CA LYS A 277 16.30 6.17 -5.92
C LYS A 277 15.55 5.30 -6.93
N LEU A 278 14.74 4.38 -6.45
CA LEU A 278 13.95 3.47 -7.28
C LEU A 278 12.49 3.50 -6.84
N ALA A 279 11.59 3.56 -7.81
CA ALA A 279 10.17 3.30 -7.62
C ALA A 279 9.64 2.44 -8.75
N MET A 280 8.63 1.64 -8.45
CA MET A 280 7.93 0.80 -9.41
C MET A 280 6.46 1.14 -9.44
N ARG A 281 5.83 0.95 -10.60
CA ARG A 281 4.37 0.96 -10.74
C ARG A 281 3.92 -0.19 -11.62
N LEU A 282 3.17 -1.11 -11.03
CA LEU A 282 2.65 -2.30 -11.69
C LEU A 282 1.20 -2.06 -12.08
N HIS A 283 0.89 -2.27 -13.36
CA HIS A 283 -0.48 -2.25 -13.87
C HIS A 283 -0.83 -3.56 -14.53
N ALA A 284 -2.07 -4.01 -14.32
CA ALA A 284 -2.60 -5.23 -14.89
C ALA A 284 -3.91 -5.01 -15.67
N LYS A 285 -4.26 -6.01 -16.46
CA LYS A 285 -5.38 -5.93 -17.42
C LYS A 285 -6.76 -5.83 -16.75
N ASP A 286 -6.85 -6.17 -15.47
CA ASP A 286 -8.07 -6.05 -14.66
C ASP A 286 -8.21 -4.70 -13.95
N GLY A 287 -7.29 -3.75 -14.21
CA GLY A 287 -7.31 -2.41 -13.64
C GLY A 287 -6.55 -2.29 -12.32
N TYR A 288 -5.90 -3.35 -11.83
CA TYR A 288 -4.94 -3.23 -10.72
C TYR A 288 -3.82 -2.28 -11.12
N ASP A 289 -3.54 -1.28 -10.27
CA ASP A 289 -2.52 -0.26 -10.50
C ASP A 289 -1.93 0.20 -9.15
N VAL A 290 -0.72 -0.27 -8.84
CA VAL A 290 -0.06 -0.03 -7.54
C VAL A 290 1.38 0.41 -7.75
N GLU A 291 1.80 1.35 -6.91
CA GLU A 291 3.14 1.93 -6.88
C GLU A 291 3.84 1.73 -5.53
N VAL A 292 5.15 1.52 -5.57
CA VAL A 292 6.02 1.27 -4.42
C VAL A 292 7.42 1.84 -4.64
N GLY A 293 8.20 2.00 -3.58
CA GLY A 293 9.56 2.56 -3.60
C GLY A 293 9.63 3.97 -3.01
N GLU A 294 10.69 4.72 -3.32
CA GLU A 294 10.86 6.08 -2.78
C GLU A 294 9.74 7.03 -3.22
N ASN A 295 9.30 7.91 -2.30
CA ASN A 295 8.22 8.86 -2.55
C ASN A 295 8.63 10.04 -3.46
N ARG A 296 7.64 10.84 -3.89
CA ARG A 296 7.86 11.98 -4.80
C ARG A 296 8.81 13.02 -4.23
N GLN A 297 8.73 13.29 -2.93
CA GLN A 297 9.63 14.25 -2.27
C GLN A 297 11.08 13.79 -2.39
N THR A 298 11.33 12.51 -2.14
CA THR A 298 12.67 11.91 -2.27
C THR A 298 13.14 11.93 -3.72
N PHE A 299 12.25 11.70 -4.70
CA PHE A 299 12.59 11.85 -6.12
C PHE A 299 12.82 13.30 -6.57
N ALA A 300 12.24 14.30 -5.89
CA ALA A 300 12.36 15.71 -6.28
C ALA A 300 13.67 16.37 -5.80
N GLU A 301 14.30 15.85 -4.75
CA GLU A 301 15.59 16.33 -4.25
C GLU A 301 16.77 15.66 -4.96
N ASP A 302 17.98 16.22 -4.85
CA ASP A 302 19.22 15.53 -5.27
C ASP A 302 19.56 14.39 -4.29
N ARG A 303 20.26 13.36 -4.77
CA ARG A 303 20.69 12.20 -3.97
C ARG A 303 21.51 12.59 -2.75
N ALA A 304 22.36 13.61 -2.86
CA ALA A 304 23.15 14.12 -1.75
C ALA A 304 22.24 14.68 -0.64
N THR A 305 21.13 15.32 -0.99
CA THR A 305 20.12 15.78 -0.02
C THR A 305 19.48 14.59 0.70
N THR A 306 19.13 13.52 -0.02
CA THR A 306 18.61 12.29 0.61
C THR A 306 19.60 11.69 1.60
N ILE A 307 20.89 11.63 1.24
CA ILE A 307 21.95 11.14 2.12
C ILE A 307 22.13 12.04 3.36
N GLN A 308 22.00 13.36 3.19
CA GLN A 308 22.05 14.29 4.30
C GLN A 308 20.87 14.10 5.24
N ARG A 309 19.63 13.99 4.71
CA ARG A 309 18.43 13.71 5.52
C ARG A 309 18.55 12.39 6.28
N PHE A 310 19.13 11.35 5.67
CA PHE A 310 19.42 10.10 6.37
C PHE A 310 20.34 10.38 7.57
N THR A 311 21.45 11.08 7.34
CA THR A 311 22.43 11.39 8.38
C THR A 311 21.84 12.23 9.52
N ASP A 312 20.92 13.14 9.20
CA ASP A 312 20.27 14.02 10.18
C ASP A 312 19.17 13.29 10.98
N ALA A 313 18.49 12.33 10.36
CA ALA A 313 17.35 11.64 10.96
C ALA A 313 17.74 10.48 11.88
N VAL A 314 18.85 9.78 11.58
CA VAL A 314 19.22 8.56 12.32
C VAL A 314 20.09 8.86 13.55
N PRO A 315 20.02 8.02 14.61
CA PRO A 315 20.92 8.12 15.76
C PRO A 315 22.40 7.97 15.37
N ASP A 316 23.29 8.44 16.23
CA ASP A 316 24.74 8.52 15.96
C ASP A 316 25.35 7.18 15.51
N GLN A 317 24.87 6.06 16.06
CA GLN A 317 25.33 4.71 15.70
C GLN A 317 25.15 4.40 14.20
N PHE A 318 24.15 4.97 13.55
CA PHE A 318 23.77 4.69 12.15
C PHE A 318 24.40 5.68 11.16
N LYS A 319 24.95 6.82 11.62
CA LYS A 319 25.53 7.83 10.72
C LYS A 319 26.74 7.32 9.93
N VAL A 320 27.42 6.29 10.44
CA VAL A 320 28.54 5.62 9.75
C VAL A 320 28.10 4.95 8.43
N LEU A 321 26.84 4.53 8.34
CA LEU A 321 26.30 3.79 7.19
C LEU A 321 26.32 4.60 5.88
N ALA A 322 26.19 5.93 5.99
CA ALA A 322 26.32 6.86 4.87
C ALA A 322 27.77 7.19 4.48
N ARG A 323 28.76 6.76 5.30
CA ARG A 323 30.18 7.10 5.15
C ARG A 323 31.01 5.93 4.65
N THR A 324 30.73 4.71 5.12
CA THR A 324 31.54 3.51 4.85
C THR A 324 31.76 3.24 3.36
N GLN A 325 30.75 3.50 2.52
CA GLN A 325 30.85 3.37 1.07
C GLN A 325 30.55 4.69 0.34
N ALA A 326 30.78 5.83 0.99
CA ALA A 326 30.60 7.12 0.36
C ALA A 326 31.52 7.29 -0.87
N PRO A 327 31.07 8.00 -1.93
CA PRO A 327 29.75 8.60 -2.10
C PRO A 327 28.69 7.62 -2.66
N TYR A 328 29.02 6.34 -2.82
CA TYR A 328 28.29 5.42 -3.67
C TYR A 328 27.04 4.85 -3.04
N ARG A 329 27.02 4.55 -1.74
CA ARG A 329 25.87 3.89 -1.10
C ARG A 329 25.71 4.26 0.38
N ILE A 330 24.48 4.17 0.89
CA ILE A 330 24.22 3.99 2.32
C ILE A 330 24.02 2.49 2.54
N ILE A 331 24.88 1.85 3.33
CA ILE A 331 24.82 0.39 3.54
C ILE A 331 23.89 0.01 4.70
N ALA A 332 23.27 -1.17 4.61
CA ALA A 332 22.45 -1.67 5.70
C ALA A 332 23.30 -1.97 6.95
N PRO A 333 22.76 -1.79 8.17
CA PRO A 333 23.52 -1.92 9.40
C PRO A 333 24.20 -3.28 9.58
N GLY A 334 23.51 -4.38 9.25
CA GLY A 334 24.08 -5.73 9.33
C GLY A 334 25.29 -5.98 8.42
N SER A 335 25.50 -5.11 7.43
CA SER A 335 26.62 -5.14 6.50
C SER A 335 27.81 -4.26 6.93
N ASP A 336 27.60 -3.34 7.86
CA ASP A 336 28.65 -2.43 8.32
C ASP A 336 29.50 -3.07 9.44
N PRO A 337 30.83 -2.96 9.40
CA PRO A 337 31.71 -3.50 10.43
C PRO A 337 31.40 -3.01 11.85
N SER A 338 30.83 -1.82 12.01
CA SER A 338 30.51 -1.26 13.34
C SER A 338 29.44 -2.05 14.09
N PHE A 339 28.49 -2.69 13.40
CA PHE A 339 27.40 -3.48 14.01
C PHE A 339 27.68 -4.99 14.04
N ARG A 340 28.80 -5.43 13.45
CA ARG A 340 29.26 -6.82 13.46
C ARG A 340 30.13 -7.11 14.66
N THR A 341 30.40 -8.40 14.94
CA THR A 341 31.26 -8.84 16.05
C THR A 341 32.58 -8.08 16.11
N GLY A 342 32.88 -7.47 17.26
CA GLY A 342 34.07 -6.64 17.48
C GLY A 342 33.91 -5.15 17.10
N GLY A 343 32.82 -4.78 16.44
CA GLY A 343 32.46 -3.40 16.14
C GLY A 343 31.94 -2.62 17.35
N VAL A 344 32.03 -1.29 17.28
CA VAL A 344 31.62 -0.39 18.37
C VAL A 344 30.13 -0.46 18.73
N ASN A 345 29.29 -0.90 17.79
CA ASN A 345 27.85 -1.06 17.93
C ASN A 345 27.43 -2.55 17.95
N ALA A 346 28.35 -3.49 18.12
CA ALA A 346 28.09 -4.94 18.06
C ALA A 346 27.03 -5.42 19.07
N ASN A 347 26.84 -4.67 20.16
CA ASN A 347 25.89 -4.99 21.24
C ASN A 347 24.62 -4.13 21.22
N TYR A 348 24.36 -3.38 20.14
CA TYR A 348 23.25 -2.42 20.06
C TYR A 348 21.88 -3.02 20.40
N PHE A 349 21.60 -4.27 20.00
CA PHE A 349 20.33 -4.95 20.33
C PHE A 349 20.41 -5.91 21.51
N THR A 350 21.61 -6.23 22.03
CA THR A 350 21.82 -7.38 22.92
C THR A 350 20.90 -7.39 24.13
N SER A 351 20.83 -6.28 24.88
CA SER A 351 19.98 -6.21 26.09
C SER A 351 18.49 -6.29 25.75
N TYR A 352 18.05 -5.69 24.64
CA TYR A 352 16.65 -5.73 24.23
C TYR A 352 16.24 -7.13 23.78
N ALA A 353 17.04 -7.79 22.94
CA ALA A 353 16.79 -9.17 22.52
C ALA A 353 16.74 -10.13 23.71
N GLN A 354 17.66 -10.00 24.66
CA GLN A 354 17.67 -10.81 25.88
C GLN A 354 16.41 -10.61 26.74
N SER A 355 15.84 -9.40 26.77
CA SER A 355 14.60 -9.12 27.53
C SER A 355 13.38 -9.91 27.05
N VAL A 356 13.40 -10.37 25.80
CA VAL A 356 12.35 -11.21 25.18
C VAL A 356 12.82 -12.65 24.95
N GLY A 357 13.91 -13.07 25.61
CA GLY A 357 14.42 -14.44 25.54
C GLY A 357 15.18 -14.78 24.25
N VAL A 358 15.57 -13.79 23.46
CA VAL A 358 16.34 -13.99 22.22
C VAL A 358 17.83 -13.77 22.47
N ASN A 359 18.65 -14.76 22.11
CA ASN A 359 20.11 -14.65 22.12
C ASN A 359 20.63 -14.65 20.67
N ALA A 360 20.75 -13.47 20.08
CA ALA A 360 21.24 -13.27 18.72
C ALA A 360 22.24 -12.10 18.68
N ALA A 361 23.20 -12.16 17.76
CA ALA A 361 24.08 -11.02 17.51
C ALA A 361 23.28 -9.86 16.91
N THR A 362 23.71 -8.62 17.19
CA THR A 362 23.08 -7.42 16.62
C THR A 362 23.02 -7.48 15.09
N SER A 363 24.08 -7.95 14.43
CA SER A 363 24.10 -8.13 12.97
C SER A 363 23.06 -9.15 12.48
N ASP A 364 22.82 -10.21 13.24
CA ASP A 364 21.83 -11.24 12.89
C ASP A 364 20.41 -10.72 13.07
N ILE A 365 20.18 -9.80 14.02
CA ILE A 365 18.89 -9.12 14.18
C ILE A 365 18.64 -8.21 12.98
N PHE A 366 19.60 -7.36 12.58
CA PHE A 366 19.45 -6.53 11.39
C PHE A 366 19.23 -7.33 10.11
N GLY A 367 19.95 -8.46 9.96
CA GLY A 367 19.92 -9.29 8.77
C GLY A 367 18.95 -10.48 8.84
N CYS A 368 18.12 -10.58 9.88
CA CYS A 368 17.26 -11.74 10.15
C CYS A 368 17.95 -13.10 9.92
N ALA A 369 19.19 -13.22 10.39
CA ALA A 369 20.05 -14.36 10.12
C ALA A 369 20.10 -15.34 11.31
N ALA A 370 20.86 -16.42 11.14
CA ALA A 370 21.07 -17.44 12.17
C ALA A 370 19.72 -17.96 12.74
N SER A 371 19.53 -17.90 14.06
CA SER A 371 18.29 -18.36 14.69
C SER A 371 17.04 -17.58 14.29
N LEU A 372 17.19 -16.38 13.73
CA LEU A 372 16.07 -15.53 13.29
C LEU A 372 15.63 -15.82 11.85
N ALA A 373 16.43 -16.55 11.06
CA ALA A 373 16.09 -16.90 9.67
C ALA A 373 14.87 -17.84 9.54
N ALA A 374 14.47 -18.49 10.64
CA ALA A 374 13.27 -19.32 10.69
C ALA A 374 12.15 -18.67 11.54
N ASN A 375 12.31 -17.42 11.95
CA ASN A 375 11.36 -16.72 12.81
C ASN A 375 11.13 -15.27 12.33
N PRO A 376 10.40 -15.10 11.21
CA PRO A 376 10.21 -13.79 10.59
C PRO A 376 9.51 -12.80 11.51
N ASP A 377 8.47 -13.23 12.23
CA ASP A 377 7.71 -12.37 13.16
C ASP A 377 8.61 -11.82 14.27
N MET A 378 9.44 -12.67 14.90
CA MET A 378 10.37 -12.21 15.94
C MET A 378 11.46 -11.31 15.37
N CYS A 379 11.99 -11.60 14.18
CA CYS A 379 12.98 -10.70 13.57
C CYS A 379 12.39 -9.31 13.30
N ALA A 380 11.20 -9.26 12.69
CA ALA A 380 10.51 -8.02 12.41
C ALA A 380 10.19 -7.27 13.72
N ALA A 381 9.71 -7.98 14.74
CA ALA A 381 9.40 -7.38 16.04
C ALA A 381 10.64 -6.78 16.73
N LEU A 382 11.80 -7.43 16.63
CA LEU A 382 13.07 -6.90 17.16
C LEU A 382 13.53 -5.65 16.40
N ASN A 383 13.51 -5.69 15.07
CA ASN A 383 13.90 -4.54 14.23
C ASN A 383 13.00 -3.32 14.48
N ARG A 384 11.70 -3.55 14.68
CA ARG A 384 10.69 -2.50 14.88
C ARG A 384 10.52 -2.06 16.34
N HIS A 385 11.26 -2.68 17.27
CA HIS A 385 11.13 -2.46 18.72
C HIS A 385 9.72 -2.72 19.26
N VAL A 386 9.09 -3.81 18.84
CA VAL A 386 7.76 -4.24 19.32
C VAL A 386 7.76 -5.63 19.95
N ALA A 387 8.92 -6.30 20.05
CA ALA A 387 9.01 -7.67 20.59
C ALA A 387 8.52 -7.82 22.04
N THR A 388 8.52 -6.74 22.82
CA THR A 388 7.99 -6.68 24.19
C THR A 388 6.48 -6.40 24.25
N LEU A 389 5.88 -5.98 23.14
CA LEU A 389 4.44 -5.70 23.06
C LEU A 389 3.64 -7.00 22.85
N PRO A 390 2.35 -7.01 23.20
CA PRO A 390 1.46 -8.11 22.84
C PRO A 390 1.46 -8.37 21.33
N ALA A 391 1.34 -9.63 20.91
CA ALA A 391 1.39 -10.02 19.49
C ALA A 391 0.40 -9.25 18.61
N SER A 392 -0.78 -8.89 19.13
CA SER A 392 -1.79 -8.09 18.41
C SER A 392 -1.35 -6.66 18.10
N GLN A 393 -0.34 -6.13 18.80
CA GLN A 393 0.25 -4.81 18.58
C GLN A 393 1.54 -4.89 17.74
N GLN A 394 2.16 -6.06 17.60
CA GLN A 394 3.38 -6.23 16.82
C GLN A 394 3.14 -6.09 15.31
N SER A 395 1.90 -6.22 14.85
CA SER A 395 1.48 -5.98 13.46
C SER A 395 0.95 -4.56 13.21
N ASP A 396 0.87 -3.70 14.23
CA ASP A 396 0.38 -2.32 14.11
C ASP A 396 1.54 -1.35 13.77
N PRO A 397 1.59 -0.79 12.55
CA PRO A 397 2.65 0.14 12.16
C PRO A 397 2.75 1.39 13.03
N ALA A 398 1.67 1.78 13.71
CA ALA A 398 1.68 2.91 14.63
C ALA A 398 2.57 2.65 15.87
N GLN A 399 2.94 1.40 16.17
CA GLN A 399 3.84 1.05 17.27
C GLN A 399 5.32 1.00 16.88
N TYR A 400 5.64 1.04 15.59
CA TYR A 400 7.00 0.75 15.13
C TYR A 400 7.96 1.90 15.41
N TYR A 401 9.19 1.53 15.79
CA TYR A 401 10.32 2.42 15.97
C TYR A 401 10.11 3.54 17.01
N LYS A 402 9.21 3.33 17.99
CA LYS A 402 8.87 4.32 19.03
C LYS A 402 9.91 4.45 20.14
N ALA A 403 10.82 3.49 20.27
CA ALA A 403 11.91 3.51 21.25
C ALA A 403 13.15 2.80 20.71
N ALA A 404 14.30 3.08 21.34
CA ALA A 404 15.56 2.45 21.04
C ALA A 404 15.81 1.24 21.98
N PRO A 405 16.54 0.21 21.53
CA PRO A 405 17.14 0.07 20.20
C PRO A 405 16.11 -0.35 19.15
N ALA A 406 16.17 0.28 17.97
CA ALA A 406 15.38 -0.09 16.79
C ALA A 406 16.22 0.04 15.51
N ASN A 407 15.74 -0.50 14.39
CA ASN A 407 16.37 -0.35 13.08
C ASN A 407 16.00 0.99 12.45
N TYR A 408 16.67 2.06 12.87
CA TYR A 408 16.44 3.41 12.36
C TYR A 408 16.84 3.60 10.90
N TYR A 409 17.68 2.70 10.35
CA TYR A 409 17.92 2.63 8.92
C TYR A 409 16.65 2.22 8.15
N ALA A 410 15.99 1.14 8.57
CA ALA A 410 14.73 0.72 7.96
C ALA A 410 13.63 1.78 8.13
N LYS A 411 13.50 2.35 9.34
CA LYS A 411 12.56 3.45 9.61
C LYS A 411 12.70 4.60 8.61
N PHE A 412 13.93 5.04 8.32
CA PHE A 412 14.18 6.12 7.37
C PHE A 412 13.59 5.79 5.99
N TRP A 413 13.72 4.56 5.51
CA TRP A 413 13.16 4.16 4.22
C TRP A 413 11.63 4.13 4.23
N HIS A 414 10.98 3.65 5.31
CA HIS A 414 9.52 3.76 5.44
C HIS A 414 9.04 5.22 5.49
N ASP A 415 9.70 6.09 6.25
CA ASP A 415 9.32 7.51 6.33
C ASP A 415 9.39 8.21 4.95
N ASN A 416 10.19 7.66 4.03
CA ASN A 416 10.49 8.23 2.72
C ASN A 416 9.97 7.41 1.54
N ALA A 417 9.14 6.40 1.80
CA ALA A 417 8.56 5.54 0.78
C ALA A 417 7.10 5.90 0.46
N ILE A 418 6.66 5.52 -0.73
CA ILE A 418 5.26 5.57 -1.14
C ILE A 418 4.45 4.70 -0.17
N ASN A 419 3.39 5.26 0.41
CA ASN A 419 2.51 4.61 1.39
C ASN A 419 3.25 4.02 2.61
N HIS A 420 4.46 4.51 2.91
CA HIS A 420 5.32 4.00 3.98
C HIS A 420 5.74 2.52 3.82
N LEU A 421 5.75 2.00 2.59
CA LEU A 421 6.11 0.62 2.27
C LEU A 421 7.53 0.52 1.73
N ALA A 422 8.42 -0.13 2.46
CA ALA A 422 9.84 -0.26 2.11
C ALA A 422 10.41 -1.60 2.56
N TYR A 423 11.28 -2.19 1.73
CA TYR A 423 12.05 -3.37 2.12
C TYR A 423 13.36 -2.92 2.81
N GLY A 424 13.28 -2.52 4.08
CA GLY A 424 14.40 -1.99 4.86
C GLY A 424 15.27 -3.07 5.54
N PHE A 425 14.73 -4.26 5.77
CA PHE A 425 15.41 -5.46 6.29
C PHE A 425 14.72 -6.74 5.78
N PRO A 426 15.33 -7.94 5.87
CA PRO A 426 14.87 -9.15 5.15
C PRO A 426 13.44 -9.63 5.44
N TYR A 427 12.84 -9.29 6.57
CA TYR A 427 11.46 -9.67 6.91
C TYR A 427 10.55 -8.45 7.11
N ASP A 428 10.79 -7.37 6.34
CA ASP A 428 9.92 -6.20 6.36
C ASP A 428 8.53 -6.47 5.76
N ASP A 429 8.37 -7.58 5.04
CA ASP A 429 7.09 -8.05 4.51
C ASP A 429 6.12 -8.54 5.60
N VAL A 430 6.61 -8.84 6.81
CA VAL A 430 5.76 -9.09 7.99
C VAL A 430 4.83 -7.90 8.22
N ALA A 431 3.54 -8.19 8.39
CA ALA A 431 2.46 -7.19 8.45
C ALA A 431 2.33 -6.30 7.19
N GLY A 432 2.83 -6.76 6.04
CA GLY A 432 2.67 -6.10 4.75
C GLY A 432 3.36 -4.75 4.63
N GLN A 433 4.54 -4.58 5.24
CA GLN A 433 5.25 -3.29 5.26
C GLN A 433 6.35 -3.15 4.21
N SER A 434 6.62 -4.21 3.43
CA SER A 434 7.62 -4.17 2.37
C SER A 434 7.09 -3.46 1.11
N SER A 435 8.01 -3.04 0.25
CA SER A 435 7.70 -2.51 -1.09
C SER A 435 7.37 -3.62 -2.10
N PHE A 436 6.84 -4.75 -1.64
CA PHE A 436 6.48 -5.89 -2.48
C PHE A 436 5.13 -5.68 -3.16
N VAL A 437 5.09 -5.96 -4.47
CA VAL A 437 3.86 -6.00 -5.27
C VAL A 437 3.76 -7.34 -5.97
N SER A 438 2.55 -7.91 -5.98
CA SER A 438 2.24 -9.13 -6.70
C SER A 438 0.84 -9.05 -7.28
N HIS A 439 0.72 -9.35 -8.58
CA HIS A 439 -0.59 -9.43 -9.22
C HIS A 439 -0.58 -10.30 -10.48
N GLY A 440 -1.73 -10.89 -10.77
CA GLY A 440 -1.95 -11.67 -12.00
C GLY A 440 -2.26 -10.78 -13.20
N ASN A 441 -2.19 -11.34 -14.42
CA ASN A 441 -2.47 -10.61 -15.67
C ASN A 441 -1.70 -9.28 -15.82
N PRO A 442 -0.41 -9.20 -15.47
CA PRO A 442 0.32 -7.95 -15.59
C PRO A 442 0.33 -7.47 -17.05
N GLN A 443 0.27 -6.15 -17.23
CA GLN A 443 0.31 -5.53 -18.54
C GLN A 443 1.64 -4.81 -18.73
N TRP A 444 1.98 -3.93 -17.77
CA TRP A 444 3.23 -3.21 -17.79
C TRP A 444 3.74 -2.93 -16.38
N LEU A 445 5.06 -2.74 -16.29
CA LEU A 445 5.76 -2.31 -15.10
C LEU A 445 6.57 -1.05 -15.47
N LEU A 446 6.30 0.06 -14.80
CA LEU A 446 7.20 1.22 -14.86
C LEU A 446 8.25 1.09 -13.79
N VAL A 447 9.52 1.37 -14.11
CA VAL A 447 10.60 1.49 -13.12
C VAL A 447 11.25 2.86 -13.27
N ALA A 448 11.11 3.70 -12.26
CA ALA A 448 11.72 5.02 -12.20
C ALA A 448 13.11 4.96 -11.57
N VAL A 449 14.11 5.49 -12.28
CA VAL A 449 15.51 5.59 -11.82
C VAL A 449 15.83 7.04 -11.52
N GLY A 450 16.03 7.36 -10.25
CA GLY A 450 16.20 8.73 -9.77
C GLY A 450 17.62 9.09 -9.34
N TRP A 451 17.84 10.40 -9.26
CA TRP A 451 19.03 11.01 -8.69
C TRP A 451 18.64 12.05 -7.66
#